data_AF-A0A976L5G2-F1
#
_entry.id   AF-A0A976L5G2-F1
#
_cell.length_a   1.000
_cell.length_b   1.000
_cell.length_c   1.000
_cell.angle_alpha   90.00
_cell.angle_beta   90.00
_cell.angle_gamma   90.00
#
_symmetry.space_group_name_H-M   'P 1'
#
loop_
_entity.id
_entity.type
_entity.pdbx_description
1 polymer ?
#
loop_
_entity_poly.entity_id
_entity_poly.type
_entity_poly.pdbx_seq_one_letter_code
_entity_poly.pdbx_strand_id
1 'polypeptide(L)'
;MKMVPKGHRDEEVVTTASVLNRASKNFPIPTPLTEHGGAQIISVVNQKGGVGKTTTTINLGAALAELGRRVLLVDFDPQHSLSVGLNVNTRNIEGSIYNLMMDESTRIDDYLLKTSVPGMDMIPSHEDL
;
A
#
# COMPACT_ATOMS: atom_id res chain seq x y z
N MET A 1 -1.04 17.45 30.15
CA MET A 1 -0.08 16.33 30.08
C MET A 1 -0.49 15.44 28.91
N LYS A 2 0.14 15.57 27.73
CA LYS A 2 -0.21 14.73 26.57
C LYS A 2 0.37 13.33 26.80
N MET A 3 -0.51 12.33 26.91
CA MET A 3 -0.09 10.94 26.90
C MET A 3 0.49 10.64 25.51
N VAL A 4 1.79 10.37 25.45
CA VAL A 4 2.40 9.68 24.32
C VAL A 4 1.96 8.22 24.43
N PRO A 5 1.39 7.58 23.38
CA PRO A 5 1.05 6.18 23.45
C PRO A 5 2.34 5.39 23.73
N LYS A 6 2.39 4.71 24.88
CA LYS A 6 3.42 3.69 25.12
C LYS A 6 3.23 2.63 24.06
N GLY A 7 4.19 2.49 23.15
CA GLY A 7 4.21 1.41 22.18
C GLY A 7 4.22 0.08 22.94
N HIS A 8 3.07 -0.59 22.99
CA HIS A 8 2.96 -1.97 23.45
C HIS A 8 3.58 -2.87 22.37
N ARG A 9 4.89 -3.10 22.47
CA ARG A 9 5.55 -4.27 21.89
C ARG A 9 6.54 -4.83 22.91
N ASP A 10 5.99 -5.28 24.03
CA ASP A 10 6.70 -6.08 25.05
C ASP A 10 6.62 -7.57 24.68
N GLU A 11 7.06 -7.91 23.46
CA GLU A 11 7.49 -9.27 23.13
C GLU A 11 8.91 -9.16 22.59
N GLU A 12 9.78 -10.07 23.02
CA GLU A 12 11.17 -10.14 22.59
C GLU A 12 11.22 -10.55 21.11
N VAL A 13 10.98 -9.60 20.21
CA VAL A 13 11.00 -9.85 18.77
C VAL A 13 12.44 -10.16 18.38
N VAL A 14 12.71 -11.44 18.10
CA VAL A 14 13.96 -11.86 17.49
C VAL A 14 14.04 -11.23 16.11
N THR A 15 15.00 -10.31 15.93
CA THR A 15 15.22 -9.61 14.68
C THR A 15 16.39 -10.24 13.92
N THR A 16 16.49 -9.99 12.62
CA THR A 16 17.70 -10.38 11.86
C THR A 16 18.97 -9.77 12.47
N ALA A 17 18.88 -8.59 13.07
CA ALA A 17 20.02 -7.97 13.76
C ALA A 17 20.44 -8.77 14.99
N SER A 18 19.49 -9.21 15.83
CA SER A 18 19.82 -10.04 17.01
C SER A 18 20.35 -11.41 16.61
N VAL A 19 19.83 -12.03 15.55
CA VAL A 19 20.34 -13.31 15.02
C VAL A 19 21.75 -13.17 14.46
N LEU A 20 22.06 -12.07 13.77
CA LEU A 20 23.37 -11.84 13.16
C LEU A 20 24.37 -11.14 14.10
N ASN A 21 24.04 -10.97 15.38
CA ASN A 21 24.83 -10.21 16.37
C ASN A 21 25.25 -8.82 15.87
N ARG A 22 24.31 -8.10 15.23
CA ARG A 22 24.47 -6.73 14.74
C ARG A 22 23.68 -5.77 15.62
N ALA A 23 24.16 -4.53 15.71
CA ALA A 23 23.40 -3.46 16.35
C ALA A 23 22.04 -3.29 15.66
N SER A 24 20.97 -3.31 16.45
CA SER A 24 19.62 -3.04 15.93
C SER A 24 19.55 -1.60 15.43
N LYS A 25 18.97 -1.41 14.25
CA LYS A 25 18.59 -0.08 13.77
C LYS A 25 17.15 0.17 14.19
N ASN A 26 16.98 1.04 15.19
CA ASN A 26 15.66 1.55 15.56
C ASN A 26 15.36 2.80 14.73
N PHE A 27 14.23 2.81 14.05
CA PHE A 27 13.71 3.99 13.37
C PHE A 27 12.68 4.68 14.26
N PRO A 28 12.72 6.01 14.39
CA PRO A 28 11.71 6.73 15.17
C PRO A 28 10.34 6.54 14.51
N ILE A 29 9.30 6.42 15.35
CA ILE A 29 7.91 6.44 14.87
C ILE A 29 7.66 7.84 14.29
N PRO A 30 7.20 7.96 13.03
CA PRO A 30 6.88 9.25 12.44
C PRO A 30 5.82 9.97 13.25
N THR A 31 5.97 11.29 13.41
CA THR A 31 4.92 12.13 14.01
C THR A 31 3.65 12.04 13.17
N PRO A 32 2.45 11.95 13.79
CA PRO A 32 1.19 11.97 13.06
C PRO A 32 1.08 13.19 12.15
N LEU A 33 0.50 13.00 10.96
CA LEU A 33 0.26 14.10 10.03
C LEU A 33 -0.81 15.06 10.56
N THR A 34 -0.55 16.37 10.43
CA THR A 34 -1.54 17.42 10.67
C THR A 34 -2.29 17.82 9.39
N GLU A 35 -1.68 17.56 8.23
CA GLU A 35 -2.23 17.82 6.90
C GLU A 35 -1.63 16.86 5.86
N HIS A 36 -2.25 16.77 4.70
CA HIS A 36 -1.72 16.02 3.56
C HIS A 36 -1.16 16.99 2.50
N GLY A 37 0.09 16.79 2.09
CA GLY A 37 0.69 17.48 0.94
C GLY A 37 0.37 16.80 -0.40
N GLY A 38 1.17 17.12 -1.41
CA GLY A 38 1.12 16.44 -2.71
C GLY A 38 1.37 14.93 -2.61
N ALA A 39 0.88 14.18 -3.59
CA ALA A 39 1.06 12.73 -3.63
C ALA A 39 2.54 12.37 -3.86
N GLN A 40 3.09 11.54 -2.99
CA GLN A 40 4.41 10.93 -3.21
C GLN A 40 4.21 9.58 -3.91
N ILE A 41 4.78 9.44 -5.11
CA ILE A 41 4.68 8.22 -5.91
C ILE A 41 5.82 7.26 -5.52
N ILE A 42 5.47 6.03 -5.17
CA ILE A 42 6.41 4.97 -4.84
C ILE A 42 6.11 3.76 -5.73
N SER A 43 7.08 3.36 -6.55
CA SER A 43 6.95 2.20 -7.44
C SER A 43 7.73 1.01 -6.90
N VAL A 44 7.07 -0.15 -6.77
CA VAL A 44 7.70 -1.41 -6.35
C VAL A 44 7.95 -2.27 -7.59
N VAL A 45 9.18 -2.22 -8.11
CA VAL A 45 9.52 -2.81 -9.42
C VAL A 45 10.59 -3.90 -9.27
N ASN A 46 10.35 -5.05 -9.89
CA ASN A 46 11.32 -6.13 -10.04
C ASN A 46 10.87 -7.08 -11.16
N GLN A 47 11.75 -7.37 -12.11
CA GLN A 47 11.47 -8.24 -13.27
C GLN A 47 11.20 -9.71 -12.91
N LYS A 48 11.64 -10.17 -11.73
CA LYS A 48 11.43 -11.56 -11.30
C LYS A 48 10.04 -11.73 -10.65
N GLY A 49 9.34 -12.80 -11.05
CA GLY A 49 8.09 -13.23 -10.41
C GLY A 49 8.31 -13.77 -8.99
N GLY A 50 7.30 -13.65 -8.13
CA GLY A 50 7.33 -14.26 -6.78
C GLY A 50 8.31 -13.64 -5.77
N VAL A 51 8.86 -12.45 -6.03
CA VAL A 51 9.82 -11.76 -5.13
C VAL A 51 9.16 -10.85 -4.09
N GLY A 52 7.84 -10.94 -3.93
CA GLY A 52 7.10 -10.19 -2.91
C GLY A 52 6.76 -8.74 -3.27
N LYS A 53 6.71 -8.36 -4.56
CA LYS A 53 6.31 -7.01 -4.99
C LYS A 53 4.92 -6.63 -4.47
N THR A 54 3.91 -7.41 -4.82
CA THR A 54 2.51 -7.20 -4.41
C THR A 54 2.37 -7.23 -2.90
N THR A 55 2.99 -8.21 -2.24
CA THR A 55 3.01 -8.32 -0.77
C THR A 55 3.60 -7.07 -0.13
N THR A 56 4.71 -6.56 -0.66
CA THR A 56 5.36 -5.33 -0.19
C THR A 56 4.44 -4.13 -0.41
N THR A 57 3.84 -4.00 -1.59
CA THR A 57 2.91 -2.91 -1.92
C THR A 57 1.73 -2.86 -0.95
N ILE A 58 1.07 -4.00 -0.71
CA ILE A 58 -0.07 -4.10 0.22
C ILE A 58 0.34 -3.69 1.64
N ASN A 59 1.40 -4.30 2.17
CA ASN A 59 1.81 -4.07 3.56
C ASN A 59 2.37 -2.67 3.78
N LEU A 60 3.12 -2.13 2.81
CA LEU A 60 3.59 -0.76 2.87
C LEU A 60 2.41 0.22 2.83
N GLY A 61 1.42 -0.01 1.96
CA GLY A 61 0.21 0.79 1.89
C GLY A 61 -0.57 0.80 3.21
N ALA A 62 -0.81 -0.38 3.78
CA ALA A 62 -1.52 -0.53 5.05
C ALA A 62 -0.77 0.18 6.20
N ALA A 63 0.55 -0.03 6.32
CA ALA A 63 1.36 0.62 7.34
C ALA A 63 1.37 2.16 7.21
N LEU A 64 1.36 2.69 5.99
CA LEU A 64 1.24 4.13 5.76
C LEU A 64 -0.16 4.64 6.13
N ALA A 65 -1.21 3.91 5.80
CA ALA A 65 -2.58 4.26 6.16
C ALA A 65 -2.79 4.26 7.68
N GLU A 66 -2.24 3.27 8.41
CA GLU A 66 -2.23 3.21 9.87
C GLU A 66 -1.52 4.41 10.53
N LEU A 67 -0.51 4.97 9.85
CA LEU A 67 0.17 6.20 10.27
C LEU A 67 -0.63 7.48 9.89
N GLY A 68 -1.89 7.33 9.48
CA GLY A 68 -2.80 8.41 9.16
C GLY A 68 -2.60 9.00 7.77
N ARG A 69 -1.93 8.29 6.84
CA ARG A 69 -1.78 8.75 5.45
C ARG A 69 -2.98 8.33 4.60
N ARG A 70 -3.31 9.14 3.58
CA ARG A 70 -4.18 8.70 2.48
C ARG A 70 -3.32 7.95 1.48
N VAL A 71 -3.73 6.73 1.14
CA VAL A 71 -2.99 5.83 0.27
C VAL A 71 -3.87 5.42 -0.89
N LEU A 72 -3.32 5.51 -2.10
CA LEU A 72 -3.90 4.95 -3.30
C LEU A 72 -2.94 3.89 -3.83
N LEU A 73 -3.38 2.64 -3.87
CA LEU A 73 -2.64 1.57 -4.53
C LEU A 73 -3.07 1.49 -5.99
N VAL A 74 -2.12 1.34 -6.91
CA VAL A 74 -2.42 1.22 -8.34
C VAL A 74 -1.83 -0.08 -8.83
N ASP A 75 -2.69 -0.98 -9.33
CA ASP A 75 -2.26 -2.28 -9.84
C ASP A 75 -1.86 -2.16 -11.32
N PHE A 76 -0.60 -2.46 -11.61
CA PHE A 76 0.00 -2.48 -12.95
C PHE A 76 0.43 -3.91 -13.35
N ASP A 77 -0.12 -4.93 -12.69
CA ASP A 77 0.14 -6.33 -13.01
C ASP A 77 -1.11 -6.94 -13.68
N PRO A 78 -1.04 -7.41 -14.95
CA PRO A 78 -2.18 -8.01 -15.65
C PRO A 78 -2.78 -9.23 -14.94
N GLN A 79 -2.05 -9.82 -13.98
CA GLN A 79 -2.51 -10.96 -13.20
C GLN A 79 -3.46 -10.59 -12.05
N HIS A 80 -3.73 -9.29 -11.83
CA HIS A 80 -4.64 -8.80 -10.78
C HIS A 80 -4.25 -9.25 -9.36
N SER A 81 -2.94 -9.48 -9.14
CA SER A 81 -2.43 -10.01 -7.87
C SER A 81 -2.76 -9.08 -6.69
N LEU A 82 -2.85 -7.77 -6.93
CA LEU A 82 -3.18 -6.81 -5.87
C LEU A 82 -4.63 -6.94 -5.41
N SER A 83 -5.57 -6.95 -6.37
CA SER A 83 -7.00 -7.12 -6.10
C SER A 83 -7.29 -8.41 -5.34
N VAL A 84 -6.66 -9.51 -5.76
CA VAL A 84 -6.76 -10.81 -5.08
C VAL A 84 -6.17 -10.75 -3.68
N GLY A 85 -4.97 -10.18 -3.52
CA GLY A 85 -4.29 -10.04 -2.23
C GLY A 85 -5.05 -9.19 -1.21
N LEU A 86 -5.88 -8.25 -1.68
CA LEU A 86 -6.73 -7.39 -0.85
C LEU A 86 -8.16 -7.93 -0.67
N ASN A 87 -8.51 -9.04 -1.33
CA ASN A 87 -9.88 -9.59 -1.37
C ASN A 87 -10.93 -8.53 -1.78
N VAL A 88 -10.58 -7.69 -2.75
CA VAL A 88 -11.48 -6.66 -3.30
C VAL A 88 -12.26 -7.25 -4.46
N ASN A 89 -13.58 -7.10 -4.44
CA ASN A 89 -14.45 -7.60 -5.51
C ASN A 89 -14.45 -6.63 -6.69
N THR A 90 -13.80 -7.03 -7.79
CA THR A 90 -13.73 -6.26 -9.04
C THR A 90 -14.82 -6.62 -10.04
N ARG A 91 -15.71 -7.59 -9.76
CA ARG A 91 -16.68 -8.12 -10.74
C ARG A 91 -17.65 -7.11 -11.32
N ASN A 92 -17.93 -6.03 -10.58
CA ASN A 92 -18.91 -5.02 -10.97
C ASN A 92 -18.26 -3.73 -11.49
N ILE A 93 -16.93 -3.70 -11.63
CA ILE A 93 -16.23 -2.54 -12.20
C ILE A 93 -15.73 -2.92 -13.58
N GLU A 94 -16.34 -2.30 -14.58
CA GLU A 94 -15.87 -2.34 -15.97
C GLU A 94 -14.85 -1.21 -16.17
N GLY A 95 -13.59 -1.49 -15.85
CA GLY A 95 -12.46 -0.60 -16.14
C GLY A 95 -11.34 -0.65 -15.10
N SER A 96 -10.25 0.01 -15.42
CA SER A 96 -8.96 -0.16 -14.73
C SER A 96 -8.04 1.02 -14.96
N ILE A 97 -6.80 0.91 -14.47
CA ILE A 97 -5.74 1.84 -14.82
C ILE A 97 -5.51 1.97 -16.34
N TYR A 98 -5.79 0.92 -17.12
CA TYR A 98 -5.67 0.96 -18.58
C TYR A 98 -6.56 2.06 -19.18
N ASN A 99 -7.81 2.17 -18.74
CA ASN A 99 -8.75 3.19 -19.23
C ASN A 99 -8.26 4.61 -18.91
N LEU A 100 -7.76 4.83 -17.69
CA LEU A 100 -7.19 6.11 -17.26
C LEU A 100 -5.95 6.51 -18.06
N MET A 101 -5.21 5.53 -18.60
CA MET A 101 -4.04 5.78 -19.43
C MET A 101 -4.39 6.03 -20.90
N MET A 102 -5.49 5.45 -21.40
CA MET A 102 -5.86 5.49 -22.82
C MET A 102 -6.83 6.63 -23.16
N ASP A 103 -7.61 7.12 -22.19
CA ASP A 103 -8.59 8.18 -22.40
C ASP A 103 -8.50 9.24 -21.29
N GLU A 104 -7.97 10.42 -21.66
CA GLU A 104 -7.79 11.58 -20.79
C GLU A 104 -9.11 12.16 -20.24
N SER A 105 -10.26 11.83 -20.86
CA SER A 105 -11.57 12.26 -20.38
C SER A 105 -12.08 11.41 -19.21
N THR A 106 -11.45 10.27 -18.96
CA THR A 106 -11.86 9.34 -17.91
C THR A 106 -11.49 9.86 -16.53
N ARG A 107 -12.41 9.71 -15.57
CA ARG A 107 -12.18 10.17 -14.20
C ARG A 107 -11.67 9.02 -13.34
N ILE A 108 -10.68 9.30 -12.49
CA ILE A 108 -10.16 8.31 -11.53
C ILE A 108 -11.23 7.80 -10.57
N ASP A 109 -12.22 8.65 -10.23
CA ASP A 109 -13.32 8.32 -9.33
C ASP A 109 -14.18 7.16 -9.85
N ASP A 110 -14.22 6.95 -11.17
CA ASP A 110 -15.03 5.90 -11.82
C ASP A 110 -14.46 4.49 -11.56
N TYR A 111 -13.18 4.40 -11.22
CA TYR A 111 -12.48 3.13 -10.98
C TYR A 111 -11.88 3.03 -9.58
N LEU A 112 -12.21 3.98 -8.70
CA LEU A 112 -11.71 4.01 -7.33
C LEU A 112 -12.41 2.94 -6.48
N LEU A 113 -11.65 1.94 -6.06
CA LEU A 113 -12.11 0.86 -5.20
C LEU A 113 -11.72 1.10 -3.74
N LYS A 114 -12.69 0.91 -2.83
CA LYS A 114 -12.43 0.91 -1.40
C LYS A 114 -11.85 -0.44 -0.97
N THR A 115 -10.79 -0.39 -0.17
CA THR A 115 -10.27 -1.58 0.50
C THR A 115 -10.91 -1.73 1.88
N SER A 116 -10.65 -2.84 2.56
CA SER A 116 -11.04 -3.03 3.97
C SER A 116 -10.21 -2.19 4.95
N VAL A 117 -9.11 -1.58 4.50
CA VAL A 117 -8.21 -0.76 5.34
C VAL A 117 -8.62 0.71 5.23
N PRO A 118 -9.05 1.36 6.33
CA PRO A 118 -9.42 2.77 6.31
C PRO A 118 -8.28 3.67 5.82
N GLY A 119 -8.60 4.61 4.93
CA GLY A 119 -7.61 5.52 4.34
C GLY A 119 -6.78 4.93 3.20
N MET A 120 -7.05 3.67 2.80
CA MET A 120 -6.40 3.00 1.68
C MET A 120 -7.43 2.61 0.61
N ASP A 121 -7.29 3.20 -0.56
CA ASP A 121 -8.09 2.91 -1.75
C ASP A 121 -7.20 2.24 -2.82
N MET A 122 -7.81 1.72 -3.88
CA MET A 122 -7.07 1.14 -5.00
C MET A 122 -7.68 1.41 -6.37
N ILE A 123 -6.84 1.33 -7.41
CA ILE A 123 -7.24 1.23 -8.82
C ILE A 123 -6.81 -0.16 -9.32
N PRO A 124 -7.72 -0.94 -9.94
CA PRO A 124 -7.40 -2.28 -10.42
C PRO A 124 -6.63 -2.24 -11.74
N SER A 125 -5.99 -3.38 -12.06
CA SER A 125 -5.33 -3.64 -13.34
C SER A 125 -6.34 -4.12 -14.40
N HIS A 126 -5.85 -4.34 -15.63
CA HIS A 126 -6.56 -5.01 -16.72
C HIS A 126 -5.73 -6.17 -17.26
N GLU A 127 -6.39 -7.18 -17.83
CA GLU A 127 -5.68 -8.31 -18.48
C GLU A 127 -4.92 -7.86 -19.74
N ASP A 128 -5.39 -6.79 -20.39
CA ASP A 128 -4.83 -6.25 -21.66
C ASP A 128 -3.67 -5.25 -21.46
N LEU A 129 -3.15 -5.08 -20.24
CA LEU A 129 -2.07 -4.15 -19.92
C LEU A 129 -0.69 -4.72 -20.33
#